data_AF-A0A1C5R599-F1
#
_entry.id   AF-A0A1C5R599-F1
#
_cell.length_a   1.000
_cell.length_b   1.000
_cell.length_c   1.000
_cell.angle_alpha   90.00
_cell.angle_beta   90.00
_cell.angle_gamma   90.00
#
_symmetry.space_group_name_H-M   'P 1'
#
loop_
_entity.id
_entity.type
_entity.pdbx_description
1 polymer ?
#
loop_
_entity_poly.entity_id
_entity_poly.type
_entity_poly.pdbx_seq_one_letter_code
_entity_poly.pdbx_strand_id
1 'polypeptide(L)'
;MNSFSCVITGHRPTRFKFKYNEKDKRCQRIKKCLQEQLIRLYNQGVRCFWVGGAMGADMWAAEILLRMKEQTMYQDVELCLALPFEGYDAGWDDWHRKRMGFIRKYAAKVLILGEMPSSDNYKKRNYYMVEQAGYMVAVYDNTHNMRSGTQQTVNYAKKKGLQIIYIHPDTAQVTTEDAILWKK
;
A
#
# COMPACT_ATOMS: atom_id res chain seq x y z
N MET A 1 -10.52 16.18 -0.39
CA MET A 1 -9.61 15.09 -0.79
C MET A 1 -8.31 15.68 -1.25
N ASN A 2 -7.18 15.19 -0.75
CA ASN A 2 -5.87 15.63 -1.24
C ASN A 2 -5.59 14.91 -2.56
N SER A 3 -5.87 15.58 -3.69
CA SER A 3 -5.75 15.00 -5.03
C SER A 3 -4.33 14.61 -5.43
N PHE A 4 -3.31 14.90 -4.61
CA PHE A 4 -1.90 14.64 -4.91
C PHE A 4 -1.26 13.58 -3.98
N SER A 5 -2.08 12.73 -3.38
CA SER A 5 -1.63 11.64 -2.51
C SER A 5 -2.14 10.28 -3.00
N CYS A 6 -1.35 9.24 -2.75
CA CYS A 6 -1.68 7.86 -3.12
C CYS A 6 -1.66 6.94 -1.90
N VAL A 7 -2.68 6.09 -1.75
CA VAL A 7 -2.65 4.96 -0.81
C VAL A 7 -2.24 3.68 -1.53
N ILE A 8 -1.35 2.90 -0.92
CA ILE A 8 -0.99 1.58 -1.42
C ILE A 8 -1.55 0.52 -0.47
N THR A 9 -2.17 -0.51 -1.05
CA THR A 9 -2.66 -1.67 -0.31
C THR A 9 -2.45 -2.95 -1.10
N GLY A 10 -2.40 -4.09 -0.42
CA GLY A 10 -2.39 -5.37 -1.09
C GLY A 10 -2.44 -6.54 -0.14
N HIS A 11 -2.31 -7.73 -0.71
CA HIS A 11 -2.38 -8.95 0.07
C HIS A 11 -1.14 -9.22 0.94
N ARG A 12 -1.36 -9.99 2.00
CA ARG A 12 -0.31 -10.62 2.81
C ARG A 12 0.45 -11.69 2.00
N PRO A 13 1.71 -11.99 2.33
CA PRO A 13 2.49 -13.05 1.69
C PRO A 13 1.71 -14.37 1.56
N THR A 14 0.95 -14.75 2.59
CA THR A 14 0.16 -15.98 2.63
C THR A 14 -0.86 -16.15 1.50
N ARG A 15 -1.34 -15.07 0.87
CA ARG A 15 -2.25 -15.14 -0.29
C ARG A 15 -1.54 -15.63 -1.54
N PHE A 16 -0.27 -15.30 -1.71
CA PHE A 16 0.43 -15.55 -2.97
C PHE A 16 0.87 -17.02 -3.07
N LYS A 17 0.94 -17.54 -4.30
CA LYS A 17 1.49 -18.88 -4.57
C LYS A 17 2.95 -19.02 -4.11
N PHE A 18 3.72 -17.93 -4.14
CA PHE A 18 5.11 -17.89 -3.69
C PHE A 18 5.26 -17.63 -2.19
N LYS A 19 4.16 -17.39 -1.46
CA LYS A 19 4.16 -17.12 -0.01
C LYS A 19 5.17 -16.03 0.36
N TYR A 20 6.15 -16.37 1.19
CA TYR A 20 7.21 -15.46 1.67
C TYR A 20 8.47 -15.48 0.78
N ASN A 21 8.52 -16.30 -0.28
CA ASN A 21 9.67 -16.36 -1.18
C ASN A 21 9.67 -15.16 -2.14
N GLU A 22 10.25 -14.05 -1.71
CA GLU A 22 10.35 -12.84 -2.51
C GLU A 22 11.34 -12.97 -3.69
N LYS A 23 12.17 -14.03 -3.75
CA LYS A 23 13.05 -14.30 -4.92
C LYS A 23 12.28 -14.92 -6.10
N ASP A 24 11.03 -15.34 -5.89
CA ASP A 24 10.20 -15.89 -6.95
C ASP A 24 9.96 -14.84 -8.06
N LYS A 25 10.07 -15.26 -9.33
CA LYS A 25 9.87 -14.40 -10.50
C LYS A 25 8.49 -13.71 -10.51
N ARG A 26 7.46 -14.29 -9.89
CA ARG A 26 6.14 -13.66 -9.72
C ARG A 26 6.19 -12.48 -8.76
N CYS A 27 6.85 -12.62 -7.61
CA CYS A 27 7.04 -11.53 -6.66
C CYS A 27 7.85 -10.39 -7.30
N GLN A 28 8.95 -10.73 -7.97
CA GLN A 28 9.80 -9.75 -8.67
C GLN A 28 9.03 -8.97 -9.74
N ARG A 29 8.15 -9.63 -10.51
CA ARG A 29 7.26 -8.96 -11.47
C ARG A 29 6.29 -7.99 -10.79
N ILE A 30 5.64 -8.40 -9.70
CA ILE A 30 4.73 -7.51 -8.95
C ILE A 30 5.48 -6.29 -8.41
N LYS A 31 6.69 -6.48 -7.84
CA LYS A 31 7.52 -5.37 -7.36
C LYS A 31 7.93 -4.41 -8.47
N LYS A 32 8.29 -4.94 -9.64
CA LYS A 32 8.58 -4.12 -10.83
C LYS A 32 7.36 -3.30 -11.25
N CYS A 33 6.19 -3.93 -11.36
CA CYS A 33 4.96 -3.21 -11.70
C CYS A 33 4.58 -2.17 -10.64
N LEU A 34 4.74 -2.49 -9.34
CA LEU A 34 4.57 -1.52 -8.26
C LEU A 34 5.46 -0.29 -8.48
N GLN A 35 6.75 -0.49 -8.72
CA GLN A 35 7.69 0.60 -8.99
C GLN A 35 7.27 1.44 -10.21
N GLU A 36 6.89 0.80 -11.31
CA GLU A 36 6.43 1.50 -12.52
C GLU A 36 5.19 2.37 -12.24
N GLN A 37 4.22 1.88 -11.46
CA GLN A 37 3.03 2.65 -11.13
C GLN A 37 3.32 3.79 -10.14
N LEU A 38 4.22 3.59 -9.18
CA LEU A 38 4.65 4.63 -8.25
C LEU A 38 5.40 5.76 -8.98
N ILE A 39 6.28 5.42 -9.92
CA ILE A 39 6.96 6.40 -10.80
C ILE A 39 5.94 7.15 -11.66
N ARG A 40 4.95 6.44 -12.25
CA ARG A 40 3.89 7.06 -13.04
C ARG A 40 3.11 8.10 -12.23
N LEU A 41 2.65 7.73 -11.02
CA LEU A 41 1.92 8.64 -10.14
C LEU A 41 2.78 9.82 -9.70
N TYR A 42 4.06 9.56 -9.42
CA TYR A 42 5.02 10.62 -9.13
C TYR A 42 5.13 11.63 -10.29
N ASN A 43 5.24 11.16 -11.52
CA ASN A 43 5.28 12.04 -12.70
C ASN A 43 3.96 12.81 -12.92
N GLN A 44 2.85 12.35 -12.34
CA GLN A 44 1.55 13.03 -12.32
C GLN A 44 1.39 14.02 -11.15
N GLY A 45 2.44 14.25 -10.36
CA GLY A 45 2.45 15.21 -9.26
C GLY A 45 2.17 14.60 -7.89
N VAL A 46 2.01 13.28 -7.77
CA VAL A 46 1.86 12.63 -6.45
C VAL A 46 3.20 12.68 -5.72
N ARG A 47 3.19 13.13 -4.46
CA ARG A 47 4.39 13.19 -3.60
C ARG A 47 4.23 12.40 -2.31
N CYS A 48 3.02 12.38 -1.77
CA CYS A 48 2.70 11.69 -0.53
C CYS A 48 2.13 10.30 -0.81
N PHE A 49 2.77 9.28 -0.24
CA PHE A 49 2.42 7.87 -0.42
C PHE A 49 2.15 7.20 0.93
N TRP A 50 0.92 6.73 1.13
CA TRP A 50 0.47 6.08 2.36
C TRP A 50 0.54 4.56 2.26
N VAL A 51 1.11 3.92 3.28
CA VAL A 51 1.11 2.45 3.42
C VAL A 51 0.72 2.04 4.84
N GLY A 52 0.17 0.82 4.96
CA GLY A 52 -0.28 0.24 6.21
C GLY A 52 0.80 -0.53 6.99
N GLY A 53 2.08 -0.35 6.71
CA GLY A 53 3.16 -0.99 7.49
C GLY A 53 3.04 -2.52 7.54
N ALA A 54 2.68 -3.13 6.43
CA ALA A 54 2.05 -4.43 6.43
C ALA A 54 2.96 -5.41 5.66
N MET A 55 3.21 -6.64 6.14
CA MET A 55 3.96 -7.62 5.33
C MET A 55 3.31 -7.82 3.95
N GLY A 56 4.14 -8.03 2.92
CA GLY A 56 3.71 -8.17 1.53
C GLY A 56 3.72 -6.83 0.80
N ALA A 57 2.65 -6.53 0.08
CA ALA A 57 2.59 -5.39 -0.83
C ALA A 57 2.92 -4.03 -0.18
N ASP A 58 2.40 -3.75 1.01
CA ASP A 58 2.69 -2.50 1.73
C ASP A 58 4.18 -2.36 2.04
N MET A 59 4.83 -3.41 2.55
CA MET A 59 6.26 -3.42 2.83
C MET A 59 7.10 -3.28 1.54
N TRP A 60 6.72 -3.98 0.47
CA TRP A 60 7.41 -3.87 -0.81
C TRP A 60 7.31 -2.45 -1.39
N ALA A 61 6.13 -1.84 -1.34
CA ALA A 61 5.91 -0.48 -1.80
C ALA A 61 6.71 0.53 -0.97
N ALA A 62 6.73 0.39 0.35
CA ALA A 62 7.53 1.24 1.24
C ALA A 62 9.02 1.20 0.89
N GLU A 63 9.59 0.00 0.70
CA GLU A 63 10.99 -0.15 0.33
C GLU A 63 11.30 0.40 -1.06
N ILE A 64 10.38 0.25 -2.01
CA ILE A 64 10.51 0.84 -3.35
C ILE A 64 10.51 2.37 -3.25
N LEU A 65 9.60 2.96 -2.47
CA LEU A 65 9.52 4.41 -2.29
C LEU A 65 10.77 4.99 -1.62
N LEU A 66 11.34 4.30 -0.63
CA LEU A 66 12.60 4.72 -0.02
C LEU A 66 13.77 4.65 -1.01
N ARG A 67 13.87 3.58 -1.81
CA ARG A 67 14.87 3.49 -2.90
C ARG A 67 14.66 4.52 -4.01
N MET A 68 13.41 4.90 -4.28
CA MET A 68 13.13 6.01 -5.19
C MET A 68 13.70 7.31 -4.61
N LYS A 69 13.39 7.61 -3.35
CA LYS A 69 13.82 8.84 -2.67
C LYS A 69 15.34 9.04 -2.64
N GLU A 70 16.13 7.98 -2.66
CA GLU A 70 17.60 8.04 -2.76
C GLU A 70 18.09 8.64 -4.09
N GLN A 71 17.26 8.64 -5.14
CA GLN A 71 17.59 9.19 -6.45
C GLN A 71 17.20 10.68 -6.49
N THR A 72 18.10 11.53 -6.98
CA THR A 72 17.90 12.98 -7.07
C THR A 72 16.59 13.38 -7.77
N MET A 73 16.14 12.59 -8.75
CA MET A 73 14.90 12.86 -9.50
C MET A 73 13.60 12.60 -8.72
N TYR A 74 13.66 11.87 -7.59
CA TYR A 74 12.51 11.49 -6.77
C TYR A 74 12.67 11.94 -5.29
N GLN A 75 13.53 12.92 -5.01
CA GLN A 75 13.90 13.33 -3.65
C GLN A 75 12.72 13.83 -2.78
N ASP A 76 11.68 14.33 -3.45
CA ASP A 76 10.42 14.86 -2.93
C ASP A 76 9.35 13.77 -2.70
N VAL A 77 9.72 12.50 -2.78
CA VAL A 77 8.88 11.39 -2.28
C VAL A 77 8.72 11.47 -0.75
N GLU A 78 7.48 11.44 -0.29
CA GLU A 78 7.09 11.37 1.11
C GLU A 78 6.38 10.05 1.40
N LEU A 79 7.10 9.13 2.04
CA LEU A 79 6.51 7.90 2.57
C LEU A 79 5.82 8.18 3.91
N CYS A 80 4.52 7.91 4.00
CA CYS A 80 3.73 8.03 5.22
C CYS A 80 3.22 6.66 5.68
N LEU A 81 3.40 6.35 6.96
CA LEU A 81 2.91 5.13 7.58
C LEU A 81 1.66 5.42 8.39
N ALA A 82 0.62 4.62 8.19
CA ALA A 82 -0.49 4.50 9.12
C ALA A 82 -0.47 3.09 9.73
N LEU A 83 -0.19 3.00 11.02
CA LEU A 83 -0.07 1.76 11.77
C LEU A 83 -1.34 1.57 12.62
N PRO A 84 -1.78 0.31 12.81
CA PRO A 84 -3.06 0.05 13.45
C PRO A 84 -2.98 0.27 14.97
N PHE A 85 -1.91 -0.15 15.63
CA PHE A 85 -1.63 0.01 17.06
C PHE A 85 -0.15 -0.30 17.32
N GLU A 86 0.39 0.06 18.50
CA GLU A 86 1.76 -0.28 18.85
C GLU A 86 1.94 -1.80 19.05
N GLY A 87 3.05 -2.35 18.55
CA GLY A 87 3.34 -3.79 18.65
C GLY A 87 2.50 -4.69 17.73
N TYR A 88 1.84 -4.15 16.70
CA TYR A 88 1.11 -4.95 15.71
C TYR A 88 1.97 -5.96 14.93
N ASP A 89 3.29 -5.78 14.96
CA ASP A 89 4.32 -6.63 14.36
C ASP A 89 5.01 -7.56 15.38
N ALA A 90 4.51 -7.68 16.61
CA ALA A 90 5.13 -8.49 17.67
C ALA A 90 5.32 -9.97 17.29
N GLY A 91 4.46 -10.51 16.43
CA GLY A 91 4.54 -11.89 15.93
C GLY A 91 5.43 -12.08 14.70
N TRP A 92 6.15 -11.06 14.25
CA TRP A 92 6.99 -11.13 13.04
C TRP A 92 8.38 -11.66 13.36
N ASP A 93 8.99 -12.38 12.42
CA ASP A 93 10.39 -12.78 12.52
C ASP A 93 11.33 -11.55 12.49
N ASP A 94 12.58 -11.76 12.90
CA ASP A 94 13.60 -10.71 12.99
C ASP A 94 13.86 -10.01 11.66
N TRP A 95 13.78 -10.75 10.57
CA TRP A 95 14.02 -10.22 9.24
C TRP A 95 12.96 -9.19 8.84
N HIS A 96 11.67 -9.50 9.05
CA HIS A 96 10.58 -8.58 8.78
C HIS A 96 10.55 -7.41 9.77
N ARG A 97 10.83 -7.64 11.06
CA ARG A 97 10.93 -6.56 12.06
C ARG A 97 12.04 -5.57 11.72
N LYS A 98 13.21 -6.06 11.27
CA LYS A 98 14.32 -5.21 10.83
C LYS A 98 13.94 -4.35 9.61
N ARG A 99 13.26 -4.93 8.63
CA ARG A 99 12.74 -4.19 7.45
C ARG A 99 11.75 -3.10 7.88
N MET A 100 10.80 -3.43 8.76
CA MET A 100 9.83 -2.47 9.26
C MET A 100 10.47 -1.36 10.10
N GLY A 101 11.47 -1.69 10.92
CA GLY A 101 12.25 -0.71 11.67
C GLY A 101 12.98 0.27 10.75
N PHE A 102 13.59 -0.22 9.67
CA PHE A 102 14.20 0.62 8.63
C PHE A 102 13.15 1.53 7.97
N ILE A 103 12.01 0.96 7.56
CA ILE A 103 10.93 1.72 6.94
C ILE A 103 10.40 2.83 7.88
N ARG A 104 10.17 2.53 9.16
CA ARG A 104 9.73 3.51 10.17
C ARG A 104 10.73 4.64 10.35
N LYS A 105 12.03 4.32 10.38
CA LYS A 105 13.10 5.30 10.58
C LYS A 105 13.16 6.36 9.47
N TYR A 106 12.88 5.96 8.23
CA TYR A 106 13.00 6.84 7.06
C TYR A 106 11.66 7.33 6.49
N ALA A 107 10.54 6.92 7.08
CA ALA A 107 9.24 7.48 6.73
C ALA A 107 9.19 8.97 7.09
N ALA A 108 8.62 9.78 6.20
CA ALA A 108 8.38 11.20 6.45
C ALA A 108 7.35 11.42 7.58
N LYS A 109 6.43 10.47 7.74
CA LYS A 109 5.40 10.51 8.78
C LYS A 109 5.05 9.11 9.26
N VAL A 110 4.85 8.95 10.56
CA VAL A 110 4.34 7.71 11.16
C VAL A 110 3.17 8.07 12.08
N LEU A 111 2.01 7.48 11.82
CA LEU A 111 0.81 7.63 12.64
C LEU A 111 0.37 6.28 13.17
N ILE A 112 -0.03 6.25 14.43
CA ILE A 112 -0.60 5.07 15.09
C ILE A 112 -2.03 5.42 15.44
N LEU A 113 -2.99 4.66 14.89
CA LEU A 113 -4.39 5.08 14.87
C LEU A 113 -5.26 4.38 15.91
N GLY A 114 -4.72 3.39 16.61
CA GLY A 114 -5.40 2.60 17.63
C GLY A 114 -4.53 2.36 18.84
N GLU A 115 -5.18 2.18 19.99
CA GLU A 115 -4.51 2.04 21.29
C GLU A 115 -4.18 0.58 21.62
N MET A 116 -4.99 -0.37 21.12
CA MET A 116 -4.90 -1.78 21.49
C MET A 116 -5.08 -2.72 20.28
N PRO A 117 -4.67 -4.00 20.38
CA PRO A 117 -4.93 -4.99 19.34
C PRO A 117 -6.43 -5.18 19.07
N SER A 118 -6.91 -4.78 17.91
CA SER A 118 -8.29 -5.02 17.48
C SER A 118 -8.43 -5.02 15.95
N SER A 119 -9.41 -5.77 15.44
CA SER A 119 -9.79 -5.74 14.02
C SER A 119 -10.25 -4.34 13.58
N ASP A 120 -10.93 -3.62 14.47
CA ASP A 120 -11.39 -2.25 14.22
C ASP A 120 -10.24 -1.28 14.02
N ASN A 121 -9.12 -1.45 14.72
CA ASN A 121 -7.95 -0.60 14.54
C ASN A 121 -7.26 -0.83 13.18
N TYR A 122 -7.27 -2.06 12.66
CA TYR A 122 -6.85 -2.31 11.27
C TYR A 122 -7.76 -1.63 10.26
N LYS A 123 -9.08 -1.67 10.46
CA LYS A 123 -10.07 -1.02 9.59
C LYS A 123 -9.97 0.50 9.65
N LYS A 124 -9.91 1.07 10.87
CA LYS A 124 -9.73 2.50 11.13
C LYS A 124 -8.48 3.01 10.42
N ARG A 125 -7.38 2.26 10.52
CA ARG A 125 -6.16 2.55 9.79
C ARG A 125 -6.37 2.56 8.29
N ASN A 126 -6.97 1.50 7.73
CA ASN A 126 -7.18 1.40 6.29
C ASN A 126 -8.01 2.58 5.76
N TYR A 127 -9.08 2.95 6.48
CA TYR A 127 -9.97 4.03 6.07
C TYR A 127 -9.28 5.39 6.16
N TYR A 128 -8.52 5.62 7.23
CA TYR A 128 -7.72 6.85 7.37
C TYR A 128 -6.83 7.08 6.14
N MET A 129 -6.09 6.06 5.69
CA MET A 129 -5.22 6.18 4.52
C MET A 129 -5.99 6.54 3.24
N VAL A 130 -7.17 5.94 3.05
CA VAL A 130 -8.03 6.24 1.90
C VAL A 130 -8.53 7.69 1.93
N GLU A 131 -8.89 8.24 3.10
CA GLU A 131 -9.32 9.64 3.22
C GLU A 131 -8.21 10.64 2.87
N GLN A 132 -6.93 10.24 2.99
CA GLN A 132 -5.80 11.11 2.69
C GLN A 132 -5.45 11.16 1.20
N ALA A 133 -6.05 10.31 0.35
CA ALA A 133 -5.58 10.07 -1.00
C ALA A 133 -6.63 10.36 -2.08
N GLY A 134 -6.15 10.76 -3.27
CA GLY A 134 -6.92 10.80 -4.51
C GLY A 134 -6.67 9.58 -5.40
N TYR A 135 -5.54 8.89 -5.19
CA TYR A 135 -5.14 7.71 -5.94
C TYR A 135 -5.00 6.48 -5.04
N MET A 136 -5.20 5.29 -5.59
CA MET A 136 -4.88 4.03 -4.96
C MET A 136 -4.08 3.13 -5.90
N VAL A 137 -3.04 2.47 -5.37
CA VAL A 137 -2.42 1.30 -5.99
C VAL A 137 -2.75 0.07 -5.17
N ALA A 138 -3.44 -0.89 -5.77
CA ALA A 138 -3.92 -2.10 -5.10
C ALA A 138 -3.32 -3.37 -5.73
N VAL A 139 -2.49 -4.11 -4.98
CA VAL A 139 -2.06 -5.46 -5.37
C VAL A 139 -3.19 -6.44 -5.03
N TYR A 140 -4.17 -6.51 -5.92
CA TYR A 140 -5.46 -7.14 -5.72
C TYR A 140 -6.09 -7.51 -7.08
N ASP A 141 -6.75 -8.67 -7.15
CA ASP A 141 -7.35 -9.21 -8.38
C ASP A 141 -8.79 -8.73 -8.63
N ASN A 142 -9.33 -7.87 -7.74
CA ASN A 142 -10.71 -7.37 -7.82
C ASN A 142 -11.79 -8.48 -7.86
N THR A 143 -11.43 -9.70 -7.43
CA THR A 143 -12.38 -10.81 -7.35
C THR A 143 -13.24 -10.67 -6.09
N HIS A 144 -14.56 -10.84 -6.22
CA HIS A 144 -15.51 -10.59 -5.13
C HIS A 144 -15.58 -11.75 -4.11
N ASN A 145 -14.69 -12.74 -4.24
CA ASN A 145 -14.88 -14.06 -3.68
C ASN A 145 -14.16 -14.25 -2.34
N MET A 146 -13.43 -13.23 -1.85
CA MET A 146 -12.62 -13.34 -0.64
C MET A 146 -12.83 -12.12 0.28
N ARG A 147 -13.43 -12.35 1.46
CA ARG A 147 -13.48 -11.34 2.52
C ARG A 147 -12.06 -11.08 3.03
N SER A 148 -11.47 -9.96 2.62
CA SER A 148 -10.12 -9.58 3.01
C SER A 148 -10.03 -8.09 3.37
N GLY A 149 -9.06 -7.72 4.22
CA GLY A 149 -8.79 -6.32 4.54
C GLY A 149 -8.47 -5.47 3.29
N THR A 150 -7.80 -6.07 2.30
CA THR A 150 -7.53 -5.43 1.00
C THR A 150 -8.84 -5.13 0.25
N GLN A 151 -9.73 -6.11 0.13
CA GLN A 151 -11.05 -5.91 -0.50
C GLN A 151 -11.84 -4.81 0.21
N GLN A 152 -11.89 -4.82 1.55
CA GLN A 152 -12.58 -3.79 2.32
C GLN A 152 -12.01 -2.39 2.04
N THR A 153 -10.69 -2.27 1.95
CA THR A 153 -9.99 -1.01 1.67
C THR A 153 -10.29 -0.51 0.26
N VAL A 154 -10.23 -1.40 -0.73
CA VAL A 154 -10.57 -1.10 -2.13
C VAL A 154 -12.03 -0.66 -2.26
N ASN A 155 -12.97 -1.38 -1.65
CA ASN A 155 -14.39 -1.02 -1.67
C ASN A 155 -14.65 0.35 -1.05
N TYR A 156 -13.91 0.69 0.01
CA TYR A 156 -14.01 2.02 0.62
C TYR A 156 -13.44 3.11 -0.29
N ALA A 157 -12.31 2.85 -0.97
CA ALA A 157 -11.75 3.77 -1.96
C ALA A 157 -12.66 4.03 -3.15
N LYS A 158 -13.38 3.00 -3.63
CA LYS A 158 -14.42 3.17 -4.67
C LYS A 158 -15.53 4.10 -4.21
N LYS A 159 -16.04 3.90 -2.99
CA LYS A 159 -17.07 4.78 -2.40
C LYS A 159 -16.59 6.22 -2.24
N LYS A 160 -15.29 6.40 -2.06
CA LYS A 160 -14.63 7.70 -1.95
C LYS A 160 -14.20 8.28 -3.30
N GLY A 161 -14.41 7.56 -4.41
CA GLY A 161 -14.11 8.07 -5.74
C GLY A 161 -12.60 8.27 -5.98
N LEU A 162 -11.75 7.43 -5.39
CA LEU A 162 -10.32 7.42 -5.74
C LEU A 162 -10.15 6.83 -7.14
N GLN A 163 -9.13 7.30 -7.87
CA GLN A 163 -8.65 6.61 -9.06
C GLN A 163 -7.81 5.40 -8.63
N ILE A 164 -8.20 4.20 -9.05
CA ILE A 164 -7.60 2.94 -8.57
C ILE A 164 -6.81 2.26 -9.68
N ILE A 165 -5.55 1.95 -9.39
CA ILE A 165 -4.67 1.13 -10.23
C ILE A 165 -4.55 -0.24 -9.57
N TYR A 166 -5.03 -1.27 -10.24
CA TYR A 166 -4.91 -2.66 -9.80
C TYR A 166 -3.66 -3.30 -10.41
N ILE A 167 -2.94 -4.06 -9.59
CA ILE A 167 -1.87 -4.96 -10.02
C ILE A 167 -2.30 -6.37 -9.66
N HIS A 168 -2.57 -7.19 -10.67
CA HIS A 168 -3.08 -8.53 -10.44
C HIS A 168 -2.03 -9.37 -9.68
N PRO A 169 -2.37 -9.93 -8.52
CA PRO A 169 -1.44 -10.56 -7.59
C PRO A 169 -0.81 -11.88 -8.08
N ASP A 170 -1.27 -12.46 -9.19
CA ASP A 170 -0.65 -13.66 -9.80
C ASP A 170 0.04 -13.42 -11.15
N THR A 171 -0.44 -12.43 -11.90
CA THR A 171 -0.01 -12.18 -13.29
C THR A 171 0.74 -10.86 -13.44
N ALA A 172 0.69 -9.99 -12.42
CA ALA A 172 1.17 -8.62 -12.44
C ALA A 172 0.51 -7.72 -13.51
N GLN A 173 -0.58 -8.18 -14.15
CA GLN A 173 -1.34 -7.38 -15.10
C GLN A 173 -1.88 -6.12 -14.41
N VAL A 174 -1.71 -4.97 -15.06
CA VAL A 174 -2.18 -3.69 -14.56
C VAL A 174 -3.50 -3.32 -15.22
N THR A 175 -4.48 -2.94 -14.42
CA THR A 175 -5.75 -2.37 -14.89
C THR A 175 -6.08 -1.12 -14.09
N THR A 176 -6.78 -0.17 -14.69
CA THR A 176 -7.17 1.08 -14.01
C THR A 176 -8.68 1.21 -13.96
N GLU A 177 -9.17 1.74 -12.84
CA GLU A 177 -10.56 2.13 -12.64
C GLU A 177 -10.54 3.63 -12.33
N ASP A 178 -11.14 4.42 -13.21
CA ASP A 178 -11.20 5.86 -13.03
C ASP A 178 -12.16 6.22 -11.90
N ALA A 179 -11.92 7.37 -11.28
CA ALA A 179 -12.81 7.93 -10.28
C ALA A 179 -14.21 8.13 -10.90
N ILE A 180 -15.15 7.25 -10.58
CA ILE A 180 -16.54 7.45 -10.99
C ILE A 180 -17.06 8.63 -10.17
N LEU A 181 -17.24 9.77 -10.83
CA LEU A 181 -18.05 10.88 -10.32
C LEU A 181 -19.50 10.37 -10.18
N TRP A 182 -19.82 9.71 -9.08
CA TRP A 182 -21.21 9.56 -8.67
C TRP A 182 -21.69 10.94 -8.24
N LYS A 183 -22.05 11.78 -9.22
CA LYS A 183 -23.03 12.84 -9.02
C LYS A 183 -24.37 12.14 -8.81
N LYS A 184 -24.82 12.06 -7.56
CA LYS A 184 -26.23 12.13 -7.17
C LYS A 184 -26.32 12.46 -5.69
#